data_AF-D4ZAK2-F1
#
_entry.id   AF-D4ZAK2-F1
#
_cell.length_a   1.000
_cell.length_b   1.000
_cell.length_c   1.000
_cell.angle_alpha   90.00
_cell.angle_beta   90.00
_cell.angle_gamma   90.00
#
_symmetry.space_group_name_H-M   'P 1'
#
loop_
_entity.id
_entity.type
_entity.pdbx_description
1 polymer ?
#
loop_
_entity_poly.entity_id
_entity_poly.type
_entity_poly.pdbx_seq_one_letter_code
_entity_poly.pdbx_strand_id
1 'polypeptide(L)'
;MATTRCSCTLACNCLPIIRALVLQELYKNMKFSILLLTSLLSFNSMAYDYQTEIDEFFELYQIGRINEAVDSIYKSNEYVSSIPDQIIKVKNQLTSLKGLMGNVNNIGKLDTYTVGEYFVHITYIVTYDRQPLRYEFQFFKVKEGWRIYSFSFDDKITNEIKELARKSAMSPKK
;
A
#
# COMPACT_ATOMS: atom_id res chain seq x y z
N MET A 1 76.09 14.74 -65.95
CA MET A 1 74.79 14.80 -66.67
C MET A 1 73.77 14.11 -65.78
N ALA A 2 72.70 14.82 -65.42
CA ALA A 2 71.37 14.43 -64.89
C ALA A 2 71.14 12.92 -64.57
N THR A 3 70.46 12.48 -63.52
CA THR A 3 69.45 13.08 -62.63
C THR A 3 69.16 12.11 -61.49
N THR A 4 68.73 12.66 -60.37
CA THR A 4 68.05 12.07 -59.21
C THR A 4 66.92 11.10 -59.55
N ARG A 5 66.70 10.08 -58.68
CA ARG A 5 65.43 9.83 -57.98
C ARG A 5 65.58 8.78 -56.88
N CYS A 6 65.44 9.25 -55.65
CA CYS A 6 65.18 8.45 -54.47
C CYS A 6 63.65 8.36 -54.32
N SER A 7 63.10 7.15 -54.24
CA SER A 7 61.70 6.89 -53.90
C SER A 7 61.67 5.79 -52.85
N CYS A 8 61.25 6.11 -51.64
CA CYS A 8 60.23 5.38 -50.88
C CYS A 8 60.07 5.98 -49.49
N THR A 9 59.00 6.75 -49.37
CA THR A 9 58.06 6.79 -48.25
C THR A 9 57.92 5.43 -47.56
N LEU A 10 57.93 5.39 -46.23
CA LEU A 10 56.99 4.60 -45.44
C LEU A 10 57.06 5.04 -43.97
N ALA A 11 56.14 5.93 -43.63
CA ALA A 11 55.71 6.16 -42.27
C ALA A 11 55.26 4.82 -41.68
N CYS A 12 55.93 4.38 -40.61
CA CYS A 12 55.59 3.13 -39.94
C CYS A 12 54.31 3.34 -39.12
N ASN A 13 53.30 2.56 -39.48
CA ASN A 13 51.96 2.50 -38.93
C ASN A 13 51.95 2.20 -37.42
N CYS A 14 51.44 3.13 -36.61
CA CYS A 14 51.11 2.88 -35.20
C CYS A 14 49.67 3.33 -34.84
N LEU A 15 48.78 3.43 -35.83
CA LEU A 15 47.40 3.88 -35.63
C LEU A 15 46.31 2.79 -35.44
N PRO A 16 46.44 1.52 -35.89
CA PRO A 16 45.32 0.58 -35.79
C PRO A 16 45.19 -0.10 -34.41
N ILE A 17 46.29 -0.19 -33.64
CA ILE A 17 46.30 -0.89 -32.34
C ILE A 17 45.61 -0.06 -31.25
N ILE A 18 45.82 1.26 -31.25
CA ILE A 18 45.22 2.18 -30.27
C ILE A 18 43.69 2.27 -30.47
N ARG A 19 43.20 2.23 -31.71
CA ARG A 19 41.76 2.23 -32.01
C ARG A 19 41.03 0.96 -31.52
N ALA A 20 41.67 -0.20 -31.62
CA ALA A 20 41.07 -1.47 -31.17
C ALA A 20 40.98 -1.55 -29.63
N LEU A 21 42.00 -1.05 -28.91
CA LEU A 21 42.02 -1.00 -27.45
C LEU A 21 40.98 -0.03 -26.88
N VAL A 22 40.84 1.17 -27.47
CA VAL A 22 39.82 2.16 -27.03
C VAL A 22 38.40 1.66 -27.28
N LEU A 23 38.13 0.96 -28.39
CA LEU A 23 36.82 0.35 -28.65
C LEU A 23 36.48 -0.80 -27.69
N GLN A 24 37.47 -1.60 -27.27
CA GLN A 24 37.27 -2.66 -26.27
C GLN A 24 36.94 -2.10 -24.88
N GLU A 25 37.59 -1.03 -24.45
CA GLU A 25 37.27 -0.39 -23.16
C GLU A 25 35.90 0.30 -23.17
N LEU A 26 35.53 0.96 -24.28
CA LEU A 26 34.21 1.58 -24.42
C LEU A 26 33.08 0.55 -24.44
N TYR A 27 33.28 -0.61 -25.08
CA TYR A 27 32.32 -1.73 -25.06
C TYR A 27 32.17 -2.36 -23.66
N LYS A 28 33.26 -2.42 -22.89
CA LYS A 28 33.26 -2.89 -21.50
C LYS A 28 32.48 -1.96 -20.57
N ASN A 29 32.67 -0.64 -20.73
CA ASN A 29 31.96 0.39 -19.95
C ASN A 29 30.47 0.49 -20.34
N MET A 30 30.14 0.30 -21.63
CA MET A 30 28.75 0.25 -22.08
C MET A 30 28.02 -0.99 -21.56
N LYS A 31 28.68 -2.16 -21.52
CA LYS A 31 28.14 -3.38 -20.90
C LYS A 31 27.91 -3.24 -19.40
N PHE A 32 28.83 -2.60 -18.68
CA PHE A 32 28.69 -2.36 -17.24
C PHE A 32 27.53 -1.38 -16.94
N SER A 33 27.36 -0.37 -17.79
CA SER A 33 26.23 0.57 -17.70
C SER A 33 24.87 -0.10 -17.99
N ILE A 34 24.80 -1.00 -18.97
CA ILE A 34 23.60 -1.79 -19.28
C ILE A 34 23.24 -2.75 -18.13
N LEU A 35 24.25 -3.34 -17.47
CA LEU A 35 24.05 -4.23 -16.32
C LEU A 35 23.56 -3.48 -15.06
N LEU A 36 23.93 -2.21 -14.90
CA LEU A 36 23.48 -1.37 -13.78
C LEU A 36 22.02 -0.91 -13.97
N LEU A 37 21.61 -0.68 -15.22
CA LEU A 37 20.26 -0.22 -15.56
C LEU A 37 19.20 -1.33 -15.41
N THR A 38 19.56 -2.60 -15.62
CA THR A 38 18.63 -3.73 -15.45
C THR A 38 18.34 -4.07 -13.98
N SER A 39 19.19 -3.68 -13.03
CA SER A 39 18.95 -3.86 -11.60
C SER A 39 17.90 -2.89 -11.02
N LEU A 40 17.58 -1.80 -11.71
CA LEU A 40 16.62 -0.79 -11.26
C LEU A 40 15.16 -1.14 -11.61
N LEU A 41 14.93 -2.22 -12.36
CA LEU A 41 13.62 -2.71 -12.78
C LEU A 41 13.16 -3.93 -11.97
N SER A 42 13.63 -4.11 -10.73
CA SER A 42 12.98 -5.02 -9.80
C SER A 42 11.58 -4.48 -9.50
N PHE A 43 10.62 -4.86 -10.33
CA PHE A 43 9.20 -4.61 -10.17
C PHE A 43 8.80 -5.05 -8.76
N ASN A 44 8.43 -4.09 -7.91
CA ASN A 44 7.66 -4.38 -6.72
C ASN A 44 6.38 -5.07 -7.21
N SER A 45 6.25 -6.37 -6.95
CA SER A 45 4.96 -7.03 -7.02
C SER A 45 4.13 -6.37 -5.91
N MET A 46 3.31 -5.40 -6.28
CA MET A 46 2.31 -4.82 -5.38
C MET A 46 1.30 -5.93 -5.09
N ALA A 47 1.58 -6.74 -4.06
CA ALA A 47 0.56 -7.57 -3.47
C ALA A 47 -0.55 -6.61 -2.99
N TYR A 48 -1.78 -6.86 -3.41
CA TYR A 48 -2.93 -6.07 -2.97
C TYR A 48 -3.11 -6.29 -1.46
N ASP A 49 -2.73 -5.29 -0.68
CA ASP A 49 -2.73 -5.34 0.78
C ASP A 49 -4.09 -4.87 1.33
N TYR A 50 -4.55 -5.49 2.42
CA TYR A 50 -5.81 -5.11 3.06
C TYR A 50 -5.80 -3.64 3.51
N GLN A 51 -4.63 -3.09 3.82
CA GLN A 51 -4.48 -1.70 4.23
C GLN A 51 -4.93 -0.73 3.13
N THR A 52 -4.67 -1.04 1.86
CA THR A 52 -5.11 -0.21 0.73
C THR A 52 -6.63 -0.12 0.64
N GLU A 53 -7.35 -1.21 0.92
CA GLU A 53 -8.82 -1.21 0.94
C GLU A 53 -9.37 -0.34 2.08
N ILE A 54 -8.74 -0.40 3.26
CA ILE A 54 -9.11 0.42 4.43
C ILE A 54 -8.83 1.91 4.17
N ASP A 55 -7.70 2.22 3.53
CA ASP A 55 -7.31 3.58 3.23
C ASP A 55 -8.28 4.21 2.21
N GLU A 56 -8.60 3.49 1.12
CA GLU A 56 -9.62 3.91 0.14
C GLU A 56 -11.00 4.11 0.80
N PHE A 57 -11.39 3.21 1.71
CA PHE A 57 -12.63 3.38 2.49
C PHE A 57 -12.63 4.70 3.24
N PHE A 58 -11.59 5.00 4.01
CA PHE A 58 -11.56 6.20 4.85
C PHE A 58 -11.44 7.48 4.03
N GLU A 59 -10.70 7.47 2.91
CA GLU A 59 -10.63 8.60 1.98
C GLU A 59 -12.03 8.95 1.44
N LEU A 60 -12.76 7.95 0.92
CA LEU A 60 -14.12 8.12 0.42
C LEU A 60 -15.10 8.52 1.53
N TYR A 61 -14.94 7.93 2.72
CA TYR A 61 -15.80 8.19 3.86
C TYR A 61 -15.67 9.64 4.37
N GLN A 62 -14.45 10.15 4.48
CA GLN A 62 -14.17 11.52 4.94
C GLN A 62 -14.76 12.57 4.00
N ILE A 63 -14.73 12.35 2.68
CA ILE A 63 -15.34 13.27 1.70
C ILE A 63 -16.85 13.07 1.54
N GLY A 64 -17.46 12.21 2.36
CA GLY A 64 -18.91 12.01 2.41
C GLY A 64 -19.47 11.08 1.34
N ARG A 65 -18.63 10.37 0.58
CA ARG A 65 -19.03 9.35 -0.40
C ARG A 65 -19.26 8.01 0.29
N ILE A 66 -20.20 7.96 1.23
CA ILE A 66 -20.40 6.82 2.14
C ILE A 66 -20.71 5.53 1.38
N ASN A 67 -21.57 5.57 0.37
CA ASN A 67 -21.90 4.37 -0.41
C ASN A 67 -20.67 3.80 -1.10
N GLU A 68 -19.84 4.66 -1.66
CA GLU A 68 -18.64 4.28 -2.41
C GLU A 68 -17.53 3.81 -1.47
N ALA A 69 -17.42 4.42 -0.30
CA ALA A 69 -16.55 3.94 0.78
C ALA A 69 -16.92 2.49 1.15
N VAL A 70 -18.20 2.20 1.38
CA VAL A 70 -18.61 0.82 1.67
C VAL A 70 -18.34 -0.09 0.47
N ASP A 71 -18.61 0.36 -0.75
CA ASP A 71 -18.35 -0.45 -1.95
C ASP A 71 -16.86 -0.78 -2.14
N SER A 72 -15.93 0.11 -1.73
CA SER A 72 -14.49 -0.10 -1.92
C SER A 72 -13.98 -1.33 -1.16
N ILE A 73 -14.35 -1.49 0.12
CA ILE A 73 -13.91 -2.64 0.95
C ILE A 73 -14.55 -3.96 0.53
N TYR A 74 -15.67 -3.91 -0.17
CA TYR A 74 -16.34 -5.12 -0.67
C TYR A 74 -15.92 -5.47 -2.10
N LYS A 75 -15.18 -4.61 -2.80
CA LYS A 75 -14.80 -4.82 -4.20
C LYS A 75 -13.98 -6.10 -4.45
N SER A 76 -13.15 -6.52 -3.50
CA SER A 76 -12.31 -7.73 -3.59
C SER A 76 -13.08 -9.04 -3.33
N ASN A 77 -14.35 -8.95 -2.91
CA ASN A 77 -15.17 -10.10 -2.57
C ASN A 77 -16.18 -10.42 -3.69
N GLU A 78 -15.88 -11.44 -4.50
CA GLU A 78 -16.76 -11.92 -5.58
C GLU A 78 -18.17 -12.33 -5.11
N TYR A 79 -18.30 -12.72 -3.84
CA TYR A 79 -19.58 -13.14 -3.25
C TYR A 79 -20.43 -11.97 -2.74
N VAL A 80 -20.00 -10.73 -2.94
CA VAL A 80 -20.77 -9.52 -2.56
C VAL A 80 -22.13 -9.45 -3.23
N SER A 81 -22.22 -9.94 -4.47
CA SER A 81 -23.48 -10.12 -5.18
C SER A 81 -24.47 -11.03 -4.45
N SER A 82 -23.99 -11.90 -3.56
CA SER A 82 -24.78 -12.85 -2.78
C SER A 82 -25.21 -12.32 -1.41
N ILE A 83 -24.73 -11.14 -0.98
CA ILE A 83 -25.08 -10.52 0.31
C ILE A 83 -25.49 -9.03 0.19
N PRO A 84 -26.31 -8.64 -0.81
CA PRO A 84 -26.63 -7.23 -1.05
C PRO A 84 -27.31 -6.56 0.15
N ASP A 85 -28.20 -7.27 0.84
CA ASP A 85 -28.96 -6.73 1.98
C ASP A 85 -28.08 -6.31 3.15
N GLN A 86 -27.01 -7.07 3.42
CA GLN A 86 -26.07 -6.74 4.50
C GLN A 86 -25.29 -5.47 4.18
N ILE A 87 -24.85 -5.32 2.93
CA ILE A 87 -24.12 -4.15 2.45
C ILE A 87 -25.02 -2.91 2.44
N ILE A 88 -26.27 -3.06 1.98
CA ILE A 88 -27.28 -2.00 2.04
C ILE A 88 -27.51 -1.56 3.48
N LYS A 89 -27.60 -2.51 4.42
CA LYS A 89 -27.75 -2.19 5.85
C LYS A 89 -26.56 -1.38 6.36
N VAL A 90 -25.32 -1.78 6.07
CA VAL A 90 -24.11 -1.03 6.46
C VAL A 90 -24.13 0.38 5.90
N LYS A 91 -24.44 0.54 4.60
CA LYS A 91 -24.56 1.85 3.93
C LYS A 91 -25.59 2.75 4.62
N ASN A 92 -26.77 2.20 4.92
CA ASN A 92 -27.84 2.93 5.60
C ASN A 92 -27.41 3.36 7.00
N GLN A 93 -26.81 2.46 7.78
CA GLN A 93 -26.37 2.78 9.15
C GLN A 93 -25.26 3.85 9.15
N LEU A 94 -24.27 3.76 8.28
CA LEU A 94 -23.22 4.78 8.16
C LEU A 94 -23.75 6.14 7.66
N THR A 95 -24.74 6.11 6.77
CA THR A 95 -25.41 7.33 6.28
C THR A 95 -26.19 8.01 7.40
N SER A 96 -26.94 7.23 8.19
CA SER A 96 -27.64 7.75 9.38
C SER A 96 -26.66 8.28 10.43
N LEU A 97 -25.52 7.61 10.63
CA LEU A 97 -24.48 8.06 11.57
C LEU A 97 -24.00 9.48 11.29
N LYS A 98 -23.73 9.82 10.02
CA LYS A 98 -23.30 11.18 9.65
C LYS A 98 -24.31 12.24 10.10
N GLY A 99 -25.60 11.99 9.93
CA GLY A 99 -26.67 12.90 10.38
C GLY A 99 -26.80 12.99 11.90
N LEU A 100 -26.45 11.91 12.63
CA LEU A 100 -26.60 11.84 14.08
C LEU A 100 -25.37 12.32 14.85
N MET A 101 -24.16 12.08 14.33
CA MET A 101 -22.89 12.25 15.04
C MET A 101 -22.08 13.46 14.59
N GLY A 102 -22.39 14.05 13.43
CA GLY A 102 -21.64 15.15 12.86
C GLY A 102 -20.49 14.68 11.97
N ASN A 103 -19.48 15.55 11.82
CA ASN A 103 -18.33 15.29 10.97
C ASN A 103 -17.32 14.35 11.64
N VAL A 104 -16.53 13.67 10.81
CA VAL A 104 -15.35 12.91 11.26
C VAL A 104 -14.22 13.90 11.55
N ASN A 105 -13.62 13.78 12.72
CA ASN A 105 -12.51 14.63 13.18
C ASN A 105 -11.16 13.93 13.06
N ASN A 106 -11.04 12.70 13.56
CA ASN A 106 -9.79 11.94 13.56
C ASN A 106 -10.06 10.46 13.30
N ILE A 107 -9.10 9.81 12.67
CA ILE A 107 -9.09 8.36 12.41
C ILE A 107 -7.76 7.82 12.93
N GLY A 108 -7.82 6.94 13.92
CA GLY A 108 -6.64 6.35 14.54
C GLY A 108 -6.71 4.83 14.52
N LYS A 109 -5.67 4.17 13.98
CA LYS A 109 -5.54 2.72 14.12
C LYS A 109 -5.19 2.39 15.57
N LEU A 110 -6.00 1.55 16.22
CA LEU A 110 -5.77 1.09 17.58
C LEU A 110 -4.89 -0.15 17.62
N ASP A 111 -5.23 -1.16 16.82
CA ASP A 111 -4.51 -2.43 16.83
C ASP A 111 -4.63 -3.18 15.49
N THR A 112 -3.71 -4.11 15.28
CA THR A 112 -3.76 -5.10 14.20
C THR A 112 -3.43 -6.46 14.81
N TYR A 113 -4.46 -7.28 14.95
CA TYR A 113 -4.33 -8.63 15.49
C TYR A 113 -4.33 -9.66 14.36
N THR A 114 -3.17 -10.29 14.14
CA THR A 114 -2.99 -11.29 13.08
C THR A 114 -3.12 -12.70 13.65
N VAL A 115 -3.93 -13.54 13.00
CA VAL A 115 -4.07 -14.96 13.31
C VAL A 115 -3.38 -15.78 12.22
N GLY A 116 -2.17 -16.24 12.52
CA GLY A 116 -1.31 -16.92 11.54
C GLY A 116 -0.93 -15.98 10.40
N GLU A 117 -0.98 -16.48 9.16
CA GLU A 117 -0.67 -15.69 7.94
C GLU A 117 -1.92 -15.34 7.11
N TYR A 118 -3.10 -15.82 7.55
CA TYR A 118 -4.29 -15.87 6.70
C TYR A 118 -5.47 -15.09 7.21
N PHE A 119 -5.41 -14.53 8.42
CA PHE A 119 -6.51 -13.75 8.97
C PHE A 119 -5.98 -12.58 9.79
N VAL A 120 -6.61 -11.43 9.65
CA VAL A 120 -6.24 -10.21 10.36
C VAL A 120 -7.49 -9.46 10.80
N HIS A 121 -7.47 -8.98 12.05
CA HIS A 121 -8.48 -8.10 12.62
C HIS A 121 -7.83 -6.74 12.89
N ILE A 122 -8.34 -5.69 12.25
CA ILE A 122 -7.84 -4.33 12.40
C ILE A 122 -8.90 -3.49 13.09
N THR A 123 -8.51 -2.85 14.17
CA THR A 123 -9.39 -1.99 14.95
C THR A 123 -8.96 -0.53 14.81
N TYR A 124 -9.92 0.34 14.52
CA TYR A 124 -9.76 1.78 14.47
C TYR A 124 -10.67 2.46 15.49
N ILE A 125 -10.24 3.63 15.97
CA ILE A 125 -11.08 4.62 16.63
C ILE A 125 -11.33 5.78 15.67
N VAL A 126 -12.59 6.11 15.46
CA VAL A 126 -13.03 7.23 14.62
C VAL A 126 -13.76 8.22 15.51
N THR A 127 -13.24 9.44 15.64
CA THR A 127 -13.85 10.45 16.50
C THR A 127 -14.78 11.34 15.68
N TYR A 128 -16.04 11.47 16.10
CA TYR A 128 -17.00 12.43 15.55
C TYR A 128 -17.18 13.64 16.45
N ASP A 129 -17.98 14.61 16.02
CA ASP A 129 -18.33 15.79 16.83
C ASP A 129 -19.03 15.41 18.15
N ARG A 130 -19.86 14.36 18.14
CA ARG A 130 -20.63 13.95 19.33
C ARG A 130 -19.99 12.85 20.15
N GLN A 131 -19.37 11.86 19.53
CA GLN A 131 -18.74 10.74 20.24
C GLN A 131 -17.79 9.94 19.35
N PRO A 132 -16.83 9.20 19.94
CA PRO A 132 -16.01 8.26 19.19
C PRO A 132 -16.72 6.94 18.95
N LEU A 133 -16.41 6.31 17.82
CA LEU A 133 -16.85 4.96 17.46
C LEU A 133 -15.64 4.06 17.22
N ARG A 134 -15.80 2.78 17.51
CA ARG A 134 -14.87 1.73 17.10
C ARG A 134 -15.28 1.22 15.73
N TYR A 135 -14.32 1.11 14.83
CA TYR A 135 -14.46 0.50 13.50
C TYR A 135 -13.58 -0.74 13.47
N GLU A 136 -14.11 -1.85 12.95
CA GLU A 136 -13.41 -3.13 12.90
C GLU A 136 -13.50 -3.71 11.51
N PHE A 137 -12.34 -4.08 10.98
CA PHE A 137 -12.20 -4.75 9.70
C PHE A 137 -11.56 -6.10 9.92
N GLN A 138 -12.17 -7.14 9.36
CA GLN A 138 -11.64 -8.48 9.38
C GLN A 138 -11.36 -8.90 7.96
N PHE A 139 -10.12 -9.29 7.68
CA PHE A 139 -9.72 -9.80 6.38
C PHE A 139 -9.19 -11.22 6.51
N PHE A 140 -9.37 -11.97 5.44
CA PHE A 140 -8.74 -13.27 5.27
C PHE A 140 -8.02 -13.33 3.92
N LYS A 141 -6.95 -14.13 3.88
CA LYS A 141 -6.10 -14.27 2.71
C LYS A 141 -6.61 -15.42 1.84
N VAL A 142 -6.85 -15.14 0.57
CA VAL A 142 -7.11 -16.10 -0.51
C VAL A 142 -5.90 -16.17 -1.44
N LYS A 143 -5.94 -17.03 -2.46
CA LYS A 143 -4.80 -17.18 -3.40
C LYS A 143 -4.49 -15.88 -4.13
N GLU A 144 -5.53 -15.11 -4.43
CA GLU A 144 -5.48 -13.88 -5.23
C GLU A 144 -5.20 -12.62 -4.41
N GLY A 145 -5.13 -12.70 -3.07
CA GLY A 145 -4.88 -11.56 -2.20
C GLY A 145 -5.67 -11.58 -0.90
N TRP A 146 -5.81 -10.43 -0.25
CA TRP A 146 -6.70 -10.27 0.91
C TRP A 146 -8.14 -10.00 0.46
N ARG A 147 -9.09 -10.43 1.29
CA ARG A 147 -10.52 -10.22 1.07
C ARG A 147 -11.19 -9.86 2.38
N ILE A 148 -12.10 -8.89 2.36
CA ILE A 148 -12.92 -8.56 3.53
C ILE A 148 -13.79 -9.78 3.91
N TYR A 149 -13.68 -10.18 5.17
CA TYR A 149 -14.59 -11.13 5.82
C TYR A 149 -15.76 -10.40 6.45
N SER A 150 -15.47 -9.35 7.23
CA SER A 150 -16.48 -8.61 7.98
C SER A 150 -16.04 -7.17 8.21
N PHE A 151 -17.02 -6.26 8.22
CA PHE A 151 -16.88 -4.89 8.67
C PHE A 151 -17.97 -4.57 9.69
N SER A 152 -17.57 -4.02 10.83
CA SER A 152 -18.49 -3.63 11.90
C SER A 152 -18.05 -2.33 12.58
N PHE A 153 -18.99 -1.68 13.24
CA PHE A 153 -18.71 -0.51 14.09
C PHE A 153 -19.70 -0.43 15.26
N ASP A 154 -19.24 0.16 16.36
CA ASP A 154 -20.04 0.32 17.59
C ASP A 154 -19.56 1.51 18.46
N ASP A 155 -20.39 1.92 19.42
CA ASP A 155 -20.13 2.99 20.39
C ASP A 155 -19.70 2.45 21.78
N LYS A 156 -19.57 1.13 21.93
CA LYS A 156 -19.30 0.45 23.21
C LYS A 156 -17.88 0.66 23.70
N ILE A 157 -16.95 1.02 22.81
CA ILE A 157 -15.55 1.29 23.16
C ILE A 157 -15.40 2.29 24.31
N THR A 158 -16.30 3.27 24.41
CA THR A 158 -16.28 4.27 25.50
C THR A 158 -16.56 3.64 26.87
N ASN A 159 -17.49 2.68 26.92
CA ASN A 159 -17.83 1.95 28.14
C ASN A 159 -16.70 0.99 28.53
N GLU A 160 -16.14 0.26 27.55
CA GLU A 160 -15.02 -0.66 27.77
C GLU A 160 -13.79 0.10 28.29
N ILE A 161 -13.42 1.23 27.67
CA ILE A 161 -12.33 2.09 28.15
C ILE A 161 -12.59 2.58 29.57
N LYS A 162 -13.82 2.99 29.89
CA LYS A 162 -14.18 3.45 31.24
C LYS A 162 -14.00 2.34 32.28
N GLU A 163 -14.39 1.11 31.96
CA GLU A 163 -14.19 -0.05 32.82
C GLU A 163 -12.70 -0.37 33.01
N LEU A 164 -11.92 -0.38 31.92
CA LEU A 164 -10.47 -0.59 31.96
C LEU A 164 -9.75 0.50 32.76
N ALA A 165 -10.12 1.76 32.58
CA ALA A 165 -9.55 2.89 33.32
C ALA A 165 -9.83 2.78 34.82
N ARG A 166 -11.06 2.43 35.21
CA ARG A 166 -11.43 2.19 36.62
C ARG A 166 -10.64 1.02 37.22
N LYS A 167 -10.53 -0.08 36.48
CA LYS A 167 -9.76 -1.26 36.91
C LYS A 167 -8.29 -0.90 37.11
N SER A 168 -7.70 -0.15 36.18
CA SER A 168 -6.32 0.35 36.27
C SER A 168 -6.11 1.28 37.46
N ALA A 169 -7.06 2.16 37.75
CA ALA A 169 -7.00 3.07 38.89
C ALA A 169 -7.06 2.35 40.25
N MET A 170 -7.75 1.21 40.33
CA MET A 170 -7.86 0.40 41.55
C MET A 170 -6.76 -0.65 41.69
N SER A 171 -6.05 -1.00 40.61
CA SER A 171 -4.90 -1.90 40.69
C SER A 171 -3.68 -1.16 41.27
N PRO A 172 -2.97 -1.71 42.26
CA PRO A 172 -1.75 -1.11 42.76
C PRO A 172 -0.76 -1.01 41.60
N LYS A 173 -0.31 0.22 41.29
CA LYS A 173 0.74 0.44 40.31
C LYS A 173 2.00 -0.25 40.84
N LYS A 174 2.46 -1.28 40.13
CA LYS A 174 3.77 -1.90 40.38
C LYS A 174 4.89 -0.94 39.99
#